data_AF-A0A497JN07-F1
#
_entry.id   AF-A0A497JN07-F1
#
_cell.length_a   1.000
_cell.length_b   1.000
_cell.length_c   1.000
_cell.angle_alpha   90.00
_cell.angle_beta   90.00
_cell.angle_gamma   90.00
#
_symmetry.space_group_name_H-M   'P 1'
#
loop_
_entity.id
_entity.type
_entity.pdbx_description
1 polymer ?
#
loop_
_entity_poly.entity_id
_entity_poly.type
_entity_poly.pdbx_seq_one_letter_code
_entity_poly.pdbx_strand_id
1 'polypeptide(L)'
;MGKVSKDFFKKRIVKIEDESYDEVPIAIGTPFYNPLPFIDQYFISLLKLDYPRDLISLYWTFQGDDESESLLYWFEKKYGKEYRKIRIKKFPLIRNTDRNHTYNIVRNRNWIIDASSPDLLLFIDHDNFPPPYTIKRLLINLNYCDIATGVYPFFQEGKLGFTAFFLEGNSAYHLALHKEGNKLYFPSEILGERLYSDAIGTGTCMVKREVLDKVRFEVPPNLMTEDTYWSLRARKLGFKIISDFGLMVPHWGFKLIFGKDDGKRVEVKAYLSRRMNERRKEMEDSKVYTPVFKRKGLNRKKKV
;
A
#
# COMPACT_ATOMS: atom_id res chain seq x y z
N MET A 1 5.98 -20.83 -13.61
CA MET A 1 4.89 -20.70 -12.61
C MET A 1 4.07 -21.97 -12.70
N GLY A 2 3.86 -22.67 -11.58
CA GLY A 2 2.93 -23.80 -11.56
C GLY A 2 1.55 -23.33 -12.03
N LYS A 3 0.82 -24.18 -12.76
CA LYS A 3 -0.57 -23.88 -13.13
C LYS A 3 -1.37 -23.74 -11.83
N VAL A 4 -1.66 -22.50 -11.43
CA VAL A 4 -2.71 -22.25 -10.44
C VAL A 4 -3.98 -22.84 -11.01
N SER A 5 -4.67 -23.69 -10.24
CA SER A 5 -5.95 -24.23 -10.69
C SER A 5 -6.90 -23.06 -10.93
N LYS A 6 -7.66 -23.07 -12.04
CA LYS A 6 -8.72 -22.07 -12.29
C LYS A 6 -9.72 -21.98 -11.13
N ASP A 7 -9.84 -23.04 -10.33
CA ASP A 7 -10.73 -23.06 -9.18
C ASP A 7 -10.16 -22.35 -7.95
N PHE A 8 -8.86 -22.06 -7.92
CA PHE A 8 -8.21 -21.45 -6.77
C PHE A 8 -8.75 -20.04 -6.49
N PHE A 9 -8.78 -19.17 -7.51
CA PHE A 9 -9.28 -17.80 -7.34
C PHE A 9 -10.79 -17.75 -7.23
N LYS A 10 -11.51 -18.58 -7.98
CA LYS A 10 -12.99 -18.64 -7.93
C LYS A 10 -13.54 -18.89 -6.54
N LYS A 11 -12.88 -19.76 -5.75
CA LYS A 11 -13.27 -20.07 -4.37
C LYS A 11 -13.04 -18.92 -3.38
N ARG A 12 -12.28 -17.90 -3.79
CA ARG A 12 -11.93 -16.75 -2.96
C ARG A 12 -12.71 -15.49 -3.32
N ILE A 13 -13.44 -15.49 -4.44
CA ILE A 13 -14.28 -14.37 -4.84
C ILE A 13 -15.33 -14.14 -3.77
N VAL A 14 -15.44 -12.88 -3.33
CA VAL A 14 -16.42 -12.42 -2.37
C VAL A 14 -17.59 -11.81 -3.14
N LYS A 15 -18.79 -12.36 -2.92
CA LYS A 15 -20.01 -11.74 -3.41
C LYS A 15 -20.42 -10.61 -2.47
N ILE A 16 -20.49 -9.40 -3.01
CA ILE A 16 -21.03 -8.24 -2.31
C ILE A 16 -22.51 -8.15 -2.67
N GLU A 17 -23.37 -8.42 -1.70
CA GLU A 17 -24.83 -8.38 -1.89
C GLU A 17 -25.43 -7.04 -1.44
N ASP A 18 -24.70 -6.35 -0.56
CA ASP A 18 -25.03 -5.05 -0.02
C ASP A 18 -23.86 -4.07 -0.23
N GLU A 19 -24.13 -3.01 -0.98
CA GLU A 19 -23.20 -1.90 -1.23
C GLU A 19 -23.46 -0.69 -0.32
N SER A 20 -24.27 -0.86 0.73
CA SER A 20 -24.46 0.14 1.76
C SER A 20 -23.21 0.31 2.63
N TYR A 21 -23.06 1.52 3.16
CA TYR A 21 -22.06 1.85 4.17
C TYR A 21 -22.57 3.00 5.02
N ASP A 22 -22.10 3.06 6.25
CA ASP A 22 -22.33 4.19 7.14
C ASP A 22 -21.16 5.18 7.05
N GLU A 23 -21.49 6.46 7.04
CA GLU A 23 -20.49 7.50 7.24
C GLU A 23 -20.09 7.53 8.72
N VAL A 24 -18.86 7.10 8.99
CA VAL A 24 -18.27 7.06 10.33
C VAL A 24 -16.98 7.87 10.39
N PRO A 25 -16.55 8.35 11.57
CA PRO A 25 -15.26 8.96 11.71
C PRO A 25 -14.13 7.97 11.38
N ILE A 26 -13.19 8.41 10.55
CA ILE A 26 -12.02 7.62 10.16
C ILE A 26 -10.73 8.38 10.44
N ALA A 27 -9.67 7.63 10.66
CA ALA A 27 -8.31 8.09 10.66
C ALA A 27 -7.62 7.69 9.36
N ILE A 28 -6.86 8.60 8.75
CA ILE A 28 -5.90 8.29 7.71
C ILE A 28 -4.50 8.38 8.30
N GLY A 29 -3.78 7.27 8.25
CA GLY A 29 -2.43 7.13 8.75
C GLY A 29 -1.41 7.06 7.63
N THR A 30 -0.44 7.99 7.61
CA THR A 30 0.61 8.00 6.58
C THR A 30 1.99 8.20 7.18
N PRO A 31 2.90 7.21 7.01
CA PRO A 31 4.31 7.38 7.30
C PRO A 31 5.07 7.88 6.06
N PHE A 32 5.69 9.06 6.18
CA PHE A 32 6.46 9.72 5.13
C PHE A 32 7.95 9.37 5.21
N TYR A 33 8.54 9.01 4.07
CA TYR A 33 9.97 8.72 3.89
C TYR A 33 10.47 9.29 2.57
N ASN A 34 11.26 10.38 2.61
CA ASN A 34 11.71 11.09 1.41
C ASN A 34 10.56 11.38 0.39
N PRO A 35 9.42 11.95 0.83
CA PRO A 35 8.20 12.04 0.03
C PRO A 35 8.18 13.19 -0.98
N LEU A 36 9.15 14.10 -0.92
CA LEU A 36 9.23 15.29 -1.78
C LEU A 36 8.94 15.03 -3.27
N PRO A 37 9.35 13.90 -3.87
CA PRO A 37 9.10 13.67 -5.29
C PRO A 37 7.62 13.46 -5.65
N PHE A 38 6.68 13.36 -4.71
CA PHE A 38 5.26 13.12 -5.04
C PHE A 38 4.27 13.50 -3.93
N ILE A 39 4.73 14.20 -2.89
CA ILE A 39 3.87 14.72 -1.84
C ILE A 39 2.76 15.64 -2.38
N ASP A 40 2.99 16.32 -3.51
CA ASP A 40 1.98 17.10 -4.22
C ASP A 40 0.80 16.24 -4.70
N GLN A 41 1.11 15.07 -5.28
CA GLN A 41 0.09 14.13 -5.76
C GLN A 41 -0.66 13.46 -4.61
N TYR A 42 0.04 13.17 -3.51
CA TYR A 42 -0.59 12.66 -2.29
C TYR A 42 -1.59 13.68 -1.69
N PHE A 43 -1.21 14.97 -1.60
CA PHE A 43 -2.16 15.99 -1.12
C PHE A 43 -3.36 16.15 -2.06
N ILE A 44 -3.13 16.10 -3.37
CA ILE A 44 -4.21 16.15 -4.36
C ILE A 44 -5.14 14.95 -4.23
N SER A 45 -4.63 13.73 -4.00
CA SER A 45 -5.47 12.54 -3.84
C SER A 45 -6.31 12.64 -2.57
N LEU A 46 -5.74 13.08 -1.44
CA LEU A 46 -6.49 13.32 -0.21
C LEU A 46 -7.64 14.31 -0.41
N LEU A 47 -7.36 15.46 -1.04
CA LEU A 47 -8.39 16.48 -1.31
C LEU A 47 -9.47 15.98 -2.28
N LYS A 48 -9.18 14.97 -3.11
CA LYS A 48 -10.16 14.41 -4.05
C LYS A 48 -10.96 13.25 -3.49
N LEU A 49 -10.69 12.80 -2.27
CA LEU A 49 -11.50 11.76 -1.64
C LEU A 49 -12.95 12.24 -1.54
N ASP A 50 -13.84 11.42 -2.08
CA ASP A 50 -15.28 11.62 -2.02
C ASP A 50 -15.78 11.06 -0.69
N TYR A 51 -15.51 11.80 0.39
CA TYR A 51 -15.93 11.50 1.76
C TYR A 51 -15.92 12.80 2.58
N PRO A 52 -16.83 13.00 3.55
CA PRO A 52 -16.87 14.21 4.37
C PRO A 52 -15.55 14.43 5.11
N ARG A 53 -14.86 15.54 4.83
CA ARG A 53 -13.52 15.82 5.40
C ARG A 53 -13.58 16.04 6.90
N ASP A 54 -14.68 16.57 7.42
CA ASP A 54 -14.97 16.75 8.84
C ASP A 54 -15.15 15.44 9.62
N LEU A 55 -15.26 14.30 8.92
CA LEU A 55 -15.17 12.95 9.50
C LEU A 55 -13.77 12.33 9.41
N ILE A 56 -12.81 12.99 8.75
CA ILE A 56 -11.46 12.48 8.52
C ILE A 56 -10.47 13.12 9.49
N SER A 57 -9.76 12.29 10.26
CA SER A 57 -8.58 12.67 11.02
C SER A 57 -7.29 12.24 10.31
N LEU A 58 -6.31 13.12 10.16
CA LEU A 58 -5.03 12.81 9.52
C LEU A 58 -3.93 12.61 10.57
N TYR A 59 -3.20 11.50 10.47
CA TYR A 59 -2.10 11.15 11.36
C TYR A 59 -0.84 10.91 10.53
N TRP A 60 0.06 11.87 10.57
CA TRP A 60 1.26 11.89 9.76
C TRP A 60 2.51 11.72 10.61
N THR A 61 3.37 10.82 10.18
CA THR A 61 4.72 10.70 10.73
C THR A 61 5.72 11.00 9.64
N PHE A 62 6.80 11.70 9.97
CA PHE A 62 7.86 11.96 8.99
C PHE A 62 9.23 11.79 9.63
N GLN A 63 10.19 11.49 8.77
CA GLN A 63 11.58 11.28 9.14
C GLN A 63 12.46 11.90 8.07
N GLY A 64 13.53 12.56 8.51
CA GLY A 64 14.45 13.27 7.61
C GLY A 64 14.51 14.76 7.91
N ASP A 65 15.48 15.39 7.26
CA ASP A 65 15.77 16.83 7.34
C ASP A 65 15.47 17.51 6.00
N ASP A 66 14.52 16.94 5.24
CA ASP A 66 14.05 17.48 3.96
C ASP A 66 12.84 18.43 4.18
N GLU A 67 12.34 19.02 3.10
CA GLU A 67 11.23 20.00 3.17
C GLU A 67 9.86 19.37 3.52
N SER A 68 9.79 18.07 3.80
CA SER A 68 8.52 17.39 4.09
C SER A 68 7.83 17.99 5.29
N GLU A 69 8.59 18.38 6.32
CA GLU A 69 8.06 19.04 7.51
C GLU A 69 7.27 20.30 7.13
N SER A 70 7.91 21.20 6.40
CA SER A 70 7.30 22.46 5.94
C SER A 70 6.06 22.24 5.08
N LEU A 71 6.07 21.23 4.21
CA LEU A 71 4.95 20.92 3.33
C LEU A 71 3.74 20.34 4.09
N LEU A 72 3.98 19.48 5.08
CA LEU A 72 2.91 18.95 5.94
C LEU A 72 2.25 20.06 6.77
N TYR A 73 3.05 20.94 7.37
CA TYR A 73 2.52 22.09 8.13
C TYR A 73 1.85 23.14 7.23
N TRP A 74 2.32 23.32 6.00
CA TRP A 74 1.63 24.15 5.01
C TRP A 74 0.24 23.61 4.70
N PHE A 75 0.12 22.29 4.50
CA PHE A 75 -1.18 21.65 4.26
C PHE A 75 -2.11 21.84 5.47
N GLU A 76 -1.61 21.58 6.69
CA GLU A 76 -2.37 21.79 7.91
C GLU A 76 -2.87 23.23 8.05
N LYS A 77 -2.01 24.22 7.82
CA LYS A 77 -2.38 25.64 7.88
C LYS A 77 -3.46 25.99 6.85
N LYS A 78 -3.37 25.41 5.65
CA LYS A 78 -4.25 25.76 4.53
C LYS A 78 -5.61 25.05 4.59
N TYR A 79 -5.62 23.77 4.92
CA TYR A 79 -6.79 22.89 4.82
C TYR A 79 -7.24 22.31 6.16
N GLY A 80 -6.50 22.52 7.26
CA GLY A 80 -6.73 21.83 8.54
C GLY A 80 -8.09 22.08 9.17
N LYS A 81 -8.75 23.21 8.88
CA LYS A 81 -10.12 23.51 9.33
C LYS A 81 -11.20 22.66 8.66
N GLU A 82 -10.88 22.04 7.54
CA GLU A 82 -11.80 21.18 6.79
C GLU A 82 -11.76 19.74 7.29
N TYR A 83 -10.71 19.36 8.01
CA TYR A 83 -10.52 18.03 8.57
C TYR A 83 -10.93 18.01 10.04
N ARG A 84 -11.41 16.85 10.52
CA ARG A 84 -11.73 16.66 11.94
C ARG A 84 -10.53 16.99 12.83
N LYS A 85 -9.35 16.55 12.40
CA LYS A 85 -8.08 16.68 13.11
C LYS A 85 -6.92 16.44 12.17
N ILE A 86 -5.81 17.13 12.39
CA ILE A 86 -4.52 16.78 11.79
C ILE A 86 -3.50 16.64 12.93
N ARG A 87 -2.69 15.58 12.92
CA ARG A 87 -1.63 15.35 13.90
C ARG A 87 -0.35 14.95 13.17
N ILE A 88 0.68 15.77 13.34
CA ILE A 88 1.99 15.58 12.70
C ILE A 88 3.01 15.19 13.77
N LYS A 89 3.84 14.19 13.49
CA LYS A 89 4.92 13.74 14.39
C LYS A 89 6.23 13.50 13.65
N LYS A 90 7.27 14.25 14.02
CA LYS A 90 8.66 13.97 13.64
C LYS A 90 9.22 12.84 14.47
N PHE A 91 9.91 11.91 13.81
CA PHE A 91 10.74 10.91 14.48
C PHE A 91 12.20 10.98 13.99
N PRO A 92 13.19 10.75 14.88
CA PRO A 92 14.57 10.61 14.46
C PRO A 92 14.76 9.33 13.64
N LEU A 93 15.54 9.40 12.55
CA LEU A 93 15.80 8.26 11.68
C LEU A 93 16.71 7.25 12.39
N ILE A 94 16.27 5.99 12.49
CA ILE A 94 17.12 4.89 12.96
C ILE A 94 18.08 4.51 11.83
N ARG A 95 19.41 4.63 12.04
CA ARG A 95 20.45 4.44 11.01
C ARG A 95 21.45 3.30 11.30
N ASN A 96 21.42 2.69 12.49
CA ASN A 96 22.48 1.78 12.96
C ASN A 96 22.05 0.30 13.01
N THR A 97 21.15 -0.11 12.12
CA THR A 97 20.70 -1.51 12.00
C THR A 97 20.79 -1.95 10.54
N ASP A 98 20.92 -3.25 10.32
CA ASP A 98 20.84 -3.90 9.00
C ASP A 98 19.46 -3.71 8.34
N ARG A 99 18.43 -3.41 9.13
CA ARG A 99 17.03 -3.26 8.72
C ARG A 99 16.41 -1.91 9.07
N ASN A 100 17.19 -0.83 8.99
CA ASN A 100 16.78 0.54 9.36
C ASN A 100 15.37 0.91 8.87
N HIS A 101 15.08 0.67 7.58
CA HIS A 101 13.78 0.99 7.01
C HIS A 101 12.63 0.28 7.73
N THR A 102 12.75 -1.04 7.96
CA THR A 102 11.74 -1.85 8.64
C THR A 102 11.51 -1.40 10.09
N TYR A 103 12.57 -1.09 10.84
CA TYR A 103 12.43 -0.58 12.21
C TYR A 103 11.68 0.76 12.25
N ASN A 104 12.04 1.67 11.34
CA ASN A 104 11.40 2.98 11.25
C ASN A 104 9.92 2.85 10.88
N ILE A 105 9.55 2.04 9.88
CA ILE A 105 8.16 1.91 9.42
C ILE A 105 7.29 1.25 10.50
N VAL A 106 7.79 0.23 11.18
CA VAL A 106 7.10 -0.43 12.30
C VAL A 106 6.79 0.56 13.43
N ARG A 107 7.80 1.32 13.87
CA ARG A 107 7.63 2.35 14.91
C ARG A 107 6.57 3.37 14.52
N ASN A 108 6.65 3.89 13.29
CA ASN A 108 5.73 4.91 12.81
C ASN A 108 4.29 4.39 12.72
N ARG A 109 4.07 3.19 12.14
CA ARG A 109 2.73 2.60 12.03
C ARG A 109 2.12 2.32 13.40
N ASN A 110 2.90 1.80 14.35
CA ASN A 110 2.38 1.59 15.71
C ASN A 110 2.01 2.90 16.40
N TRP A 111 2.80 3.97 16.24
CA TRP A 111 2.42 5.30 16.75
C TRP A 111 1.12 5.80 16.12
N ILE A 112 0.93 5.61 14.80
CA ILE A 112 -0.30 5.97 14.10
C ILE A 112 -1.49 5.19 14.68
N ILE A 113 -1.34 3.89 14.95
CA ILE A 113 -2.39 3.08 15.57
C ILE A 113 -2.81 3.67 16.92
N ASP A 114 -1.83 3.97 17.78
CA ASP A 114 -2.11 4.51 19.11
C ASP A 114 -2.74 5.91 19.06
N ALA A 115 -2.23 6.76 18.16
CA ALA A 115 -2.69 8.13 18.02
C ALA A 115 -4.11 8.24 17.45
N SER A 116 -4.54 7.27 16.65
CA SER A 116 -5.82 7.26 15.94
C SER A 116 -6.98 6.61 16.70
N SER A 117 -6.76 6.07 17.90
CA SER A 117 -7.85 5.45 18.68
C SER A 117 -8.89 6.50 19.10
N PRO A 118 -10.22 6.21 18.99
CA PRO A 118 -10.84 4.92 18.64
C PRO A 118 -11.21 4.76 17.15
N ASP A 119 -10.83 5.69 16.27
CA ASP A 119 -11.31 5.78 14.88
C ASP A 119 -11.00 4.51 14.07
N LEU A 120 -11.76 4.26 13.00
CA LEU A 120 -11.40 3.27 12.00
C LEU A 120 -10.15 3.75 11.23
N LEU A 121 -9.14 2.91 11.00
CA LEU A 121 -7.87 3.37 10.42
C LEU A 121 -7.69 2.93 8.97
N LEU A 122 -7.49 3.89 8.09
CA LEU A 122 -7.03 3.72 6.72
C LEU A 122 -5.54 4.08 6.63
N PHE A 123 -4.68 3.09 6.39
CA PHE A 123 -3.30 3.33 6.00
C PHE A 123 -3.25 3.74 4.53
N ILE A 124 -2.55 4.84 4.25
CA ILE A 124 -2.16 5.23 2.90
C ILE A 124 -0.66 5.50 2.94
N ASP A 125 0.12 4.78 2.15
CA ASP A 125 1.54 5.10 1.98
C ASP A 125 1.65 6.39 1.15
N HIS A 126 2.64 7.23 1.46
CA HIS A 126 2.77 8.57 0.86
C HIS A 126 2.99 8.53 -0.67
N ASP A 127 3.37 7.38 -1.22
CA ASP A 127 3.59 7.11 -2.64
C ASP A 127 2.38 6.44 -3.33
N ASN A 128 1.23 6.37 -2.66
CA ASN A 128 -0.03 5.85 -3.19
C ASN A 128 -1.04 6.97 -3.39
N PHE A 129 -1.76 6.97 -4.50
CA PHE A 129 -2.71 8.04 -4.87
C PHE A 129 -4.13 7.48 -5.02
N PRO A 130 -4.84 7.23 -3.90
CA PRO A 130 -6.16 6.59 -3.93
C PRO A 130 -7.17 7.35 -4.82
N PRO A 131 -7.98 6.64 -5.64
CA PRO A 131 -9.11 7.23 -6.34
C PRO A 131 -10.14 7.88 -5.40
N PRO A 132 -10.98 8.83 -5.87
CA PRO A 132 -11.98 9.52 -5.04
C PRO A 132 -12.88 8.60 -4.21
N TYR A 133 -13.37 7.51 -4.80
CA TYR A 133 -14.32 6.57 -4.19
C TYR A 133 -13.68 5.54 -3.24
N THR A 134 -12.39 5.69 -2.91
CA THR A 134 -11.62 4.70 -2.12
C THR A 134 -12.26 4.41 -0.76
N ILE A 135 -12.57 5.43 0.03
CA ILE A 135 -13.09 5.26 1.40
C ILE A 135 -14.42 4.49 1.36
N LYS A 136 -15.39 4.97 0.58
CA LYS A 136 -16.71 4.34 0.42
C LYS A 136 -16.59 2.87 0.04
N ARG A 137 -15.74 2.57 -0.95
CA ARG A 137 -15.51 1.20 -1.43
C ARG A 137 -14.87 0.29 -0.38
N LEU A 138 -13.94 0.81 0.42
CA LEU A 138 -13.33 0.05 1.52
C LEU A 138 -14.30 -0.17 2.68
N LEU A 139 -15.15 0.81 3.02
CA LEU A 139 -16.19 0.65 4.04
C LEU A 139 -17.19 -0.45 3.67
N ILE A 140 -17.67 -0.47 2.42
CA ILE A 140 -18.53 -1.55 1.90
C ILE A 140 -17.86 -2.92 2.10
N ASN A 141 -16.57 -3.03 1.77
CA ASN A 141 -15.84 -4.28 1.91
C ASN A 141 -15.71 -4.72 3.38
N LEU A 142 -15.65 -3.80 4.34
CA LEU A 142 -15.58 -4.10 5.77
C LEU A 142 -16.87 -4.71 6.35
N ASN A 143 -17.98 -4.70 5.61
CA ASN A 143 -19.16 -5.50 5.98
C ASN A 143 -18.89 -7.01 5.89
N TYR A 144 -17.88 -7.42 5.12
CA TYR A 144 -17.56 -8.83 4.84
C TYR A 144 -16.19 -9.27 5.38
N CYS A 145 -15.39 -8.33 5.89
CA CYS A 145 -14.05 -8.60 6.38
C CYS A 145 -13.63 -7.65 7.51
N ASP A 146 -12.42 -7.82 8.01
CA ASP A 146 -11.84 -7.01 9.08
C ASP A 146 -10.76 -6.06 8.56
N ILE A 147 -10.20 -6.40 7.40
CA ILE A 147 -9.17 -5.67 6.69
C ILE A 147 -9.56 -5.60 5.21
N ALA A 148 -9.80 -4.40 4.69
CA ALA A 148 -10.09 -4.16 3.28
C ALA A 148 -8.96 -3.37 2.63
N THR A 149 -8.54 -3.76 1.43
CA THR A 149 -7.45 -3.04 0.72
C THR A 149 -7.77 -2.81 -0.74
N GLY A 150 -7.34 -1.65 -1.25
CA GLY A 150 -7.10 -1.47 -2.67
C GLY A 150 -5.83 -2.23 -3.08
N VAL A 151 -5.70 -2.50 -4.37
CA VAL A 151 -4.55 -3.23 -4.91
C VAL A 151 -3.66 -2.26 -5.69
N TYR A 152 -2.36 -2.29 -5.45
CA TYR A 152 -1.41 -1.47 -6.21
C TYR A 152 -0.28 -2.32 -6.81
N PRO A 153 0.24 -1.92 -7.99
CA PRO A 153 1.33 -2.61 -8.63
C PRO A 153 2.68 -2.31 -7.96
N PHE A 154 3.57 -3.29 -7.93
CA PHE A 154 4.97 -3.10 -7.56
C PHE A 154 5.91 -3.94 -8.45
N PHE A 155 7.16 -3.50 -8.58
CA PHE A 155 8.21 -4.29 -9.24
C PHE A 155 9.16 -4.89 -8.21
N GLN A 156 9.30 -6.21 -8.24
CA GLN A 156 10.29 -6.94 -7.45
C GLN A 156 11.05 -7.90 -8.36
N GLU A 157 12.39 -7.84 -8.33
CA GLU A 157 13.27 -8.73 -9.10
C GLU A 157 12.96 -8.80 -10.61
N GLY A 158 12.58 -7.66 -11.20
CA GLY A 158 12.24 -7.57 -12.63
C GLY A 158 10.87 -8.13 -13.00
N LYS A 159 10.04 -8.47 -12.00
CA LYS A 159 8.66 -8.92 -12.18
C LYS A 159 7.71 -7.89 -11.61
N LEU A 160 6.66 -7.58 -12.38
CA LEU A 160 5.55 -6.78 -11.89
C LEU A 160 4.55 -7.71 -11.17
N GLY A 161 4.23 -7.34 -9.94
CA GLY A 161 3.26 -8.01 -9.08
C GLY A 161 2.29 -7.00 -8.46
N PHE A 162 1.42 -7.52 -7.60
CA PHE A 162 0.43 -6.73 -6.87
C PHE A 162 0.49 -7.05 -5.40
N THR A 163 0.14 -6.07 -4.57
CA THR A 163 0.23 -6.15 -3.10
C THR A 163 -0.81 -7.05 -2.42
N ALA A 164 -1.52 -7.86 -3.19
CA ALA A 164 -2.36 -8.94 -2.68
C ALA A 164 -1.63 -10.27 -2.82
N PHE A 165 -1.49 -10.99 -1.71
CA PHE A 165 -0.79 -12.27 -1.63
C PHE A 165 -1.76 -13.41 -1.34
N PHE A 166 -1.57 -14.53 -2.03
CA PHE A 166 -2.36 -15.74 -1.89
C PHE A 166 -1.48 -16.94 -1.60
N LEU A 167 -1.89 -17.80 -0.67
CA LEU A 167 -1.18 -19.02 -0.31
C LEU A 167 -1.92 -20.25 -0.84
N GLU A 168 -1.20 -21.15 -1.50
CA GLU A 168 -1.67 -22.49 -1.90
C GLU A 168 -0.58 -23.52 -1.54
N GLY A 169 -0.81 -24.31 -0.50
CA GLY A 169 0.21 -25.20 0.06
C GLY A 169 1.46 -24.43 0.49
N ASN A 170 2.63 -24.83 -0.03
CA ASN A 170 3.91 -24.16 0.23
C ASN A 170 4.23 -23.01 -0.74
N SER A 171 3.30 -22.67 -1.63
CA SER A 171 3.49 -21.63 -2.65
C SER A 171 2.82 -20.32 -2.22
N ALA A 172 3.54 -19.21 -2.39
CA ALA A 172 3.00 -17.86 -2.26
C ALA A 172 2.90 -17.20 -3.64
N TYR A 173 1.70 -16.77 -3.97
CA TYR A 173 1.37 -16.05 -5.18
C TYR A 173 1.18 -14.58 -4.80
N HIS A 174 2.23 -13.77 -5.02
CA HIS A 174 1.97 -12.41 -5.45
C HIS A 174 1.44 -12.55 -6.88
N LEU A 175 0.31 -11.96 -7.22
CA LEU A 175 -0.28 -12.10 -8.55
C LEU A 175 0.69 -11.59 -9.60
N ALA A 176 1.51 -12.50 -10.10
CA ALA A 176 2.56 -12.19 -11.03
C ALA A 176 1.96 -12.31 -12.42
N LEU A 177 2.06 -11.22 -13.15
CA LEU A 177 1.60 -11.11 -14.52
C LEU A 177 2.28 -12.20 -15.36
N HIS A 178 1.48 -12.92 -16.14
CA HIS A 178 2.06 -13.78 -17.16
C HIS A 178 2.80 -12.88 -18.14
N LYS A 179 4.08 -13.18 -18.43
CA LYS A 179 4.86 -12.44 -19.40
C LYS A 179 4.98 -13.26 -20.67
N GLU A 180 4.56 -12.69 -21.80
CA GLU A 180 4.76 -13.28 -23.13
C GLU A 180 5.52 -12.26 -24.00
N GLY A 181 6.75 -12.60 -24.36
CA GLY A 181 7.68 -11.64 -24.96
C GLY A 181 7.89 -10.42 -24.05
N ASN A 182 7.61 -9.22 -24.56
CA ASN A 182 7.71 -7.96 -23.81
C ASN A 182 6.38 -7.50 -23.19
N LYS A 183 5.31 -8.27 -23.34
CA LYS A 183 3.98 -7.94 -22.84
C LYS A 183 3.74 -8.58 -21.48
N LEU A 184 3.05 -7.85 -20.62
CA LEU A 184 2.58 -8.31 -19.32
C LEU A 184 1.07 -8.57 -19.41
N TYR A 185 0.60 -9.60 -18.73
CA TYR A 185 -0.79 -10.01 -18.77
C TYR A 185 -1.34 -10.26 -17.37
N PHE A 186 -2.50 -9.69 -17.09
CA PHE A 186 -3.23 -9.88 -15.85
C PHE A 186 -4.38 -10.87 -16.07
N PRO A 187 -4.70 -11.76 -15.11
CA PRO A 187 -5.80 -12.70 -15.26
C PRO A 187 -7.13 -11.93 -15.33
N SER A 188 -7.92 -12.13 -16.39
CA SER A 188 -9.20 -11.41 -16.54
C SER A 188 -10.20 -11.83 -15.47
N GLU A 189 -10.13 -13.08 -15.00
CA GLU A 189 -11.06 -13.67 -14.02
C GLU A 189 -11.01 -13.04 -12.62
N ILE A 190 -9.99 -12.24 -12.32
CA ILE A 190 -9.89 -11.52 -11.03
C ILE A 190 -9.94 -10.01 -11.21
N LEU A 191 -9.94 -9.48 -12.44
CA LEU A 191 -9.99 -8.05 -12.67
C LEU A 191 -11.38 -7.52 -12.29
N GLY A 192 -11.44 -6.49 -11.45
CA GLY A 192 -12.70 -5.95 -10.96
C GLY A 192 -13.30 -6.71 -9.76
N GLU A 193 -12.79 -7.90 -9.47
CA GLU A 193 -13.30 -8.77 -8.41
C GLU A 193 -12.77 -8.40 -7.03
N ARG A 194 -13.46 -8.87 -5.99
CA ARG A 194 -13.01 -8.81 -4.60
C ARG A 194 -12.67 -10.21 -4.13
N LEU A 195 -11.48 -10.40 -3.58
CA LEU A 195 -11.00 -11.73 -3.18
C LEU A 195 -10.57 -11.77 -1.72
N TYR A 196 -10.85 -12.88 -1.05
CA TYR A 196 -10.20 -13.20 0.21
C TYR A 196 -8.70 -13.49 -0.01
N SER A 197 -7.86 -12.62 0.54
CA SER A 197 -6.40 -12.68 0.42
C SER A 197 -5.76 -13.20 1.71
N ASP A 198 -4.54 -13.72 1.57
CA ASP A 198 -3.78 -14.27 2.68
C ASP A 198 -2.86 -13.24 3.33
N ALA A 199 -2.36 -12.27 2.56
CA ALA A 199 -1.64 -11.12 3.09
C ALA A 199 -1.75 -9.93 2.14
N ILE A 200 -1.50 -8.72 2.65
CA ILE A 200 -1.59 -7.48 1.89
C ILE A 200 -0.41 -6.56 2.16
N GLY A 201 -0.14 -5.67 1.21
CA GLY A 201 0.61 -4.43 1.47
C GLY A 201 -0.33 -3.34 1.98
N THR A 202 0.14 -2.49 2.90
CA THR A 202 -0.72 -1.49 3.57
C THR A 202 -0.81 -0.15 2.84
N GLY A 203 -0.33 -0.06 1.60
CA GLY A 203 -0.28 1.22 0.86
C GLY A 203 -1.64 1.87 0.61
N THR A 204 -2.74 1.12 0.69
CA THR A 204 -4.11 1.66 0.78
C THR A 204 -5.02 0.60 1.43
N CYS A 205 -5.01 0.53 2.76
CA CYS A 205 -5.66 -0.52 3.53
C CYS A 205 -6.43 0.03 4.73
N MET A 206 -7.74 -0.25 4.79
CA MET A 206 -8.62 0.09 5.89
C MET A 206 -8.77 -1.10 6.84
N VAL A 207 -8.66 -0.84 8.14
CA VAL A 207 -8.55 -1.86 9.17
C VAL A 207 -9.48 -1.54 10.34
N LYS A 208 -10.32 -2.51 10.73
CA LYS A 208 -11.15 -2.41 11.93
C LYS A 208 -10.29 -2.25 13.19
N ARG A 209 -10.75 -1.42 14.12
CA ARG A 209 -10.04 -1.13 15.38
C ARG A 209 -9.69 -2.40 16.16
N GLU A 210 -10.61 -3.37 16.21
CA GLU A 210 -10.41 -4.67 16.86
C GLU A 210 -9.15 -5.42 16.37
N VAL A 211 -8.83 -5.32 15.07
CA VAL A 211 -7.62 -5.96 14.52
C VAL A 211 -6.37 -5.29 15.08
N LEU A 212 -6.37 -3.97 15.14
CA LEU A 212 -5.22 -3.16 15.60
C LEU A 212 -4.99 -3.28 17.11
N ASP A 213 -6.04 -3.54 17.87
CA ASP A 213 -5.95 -3.79 19.31
C ASP A 213 -5.33 -5.16 19.60
N LYS A 214 -5.51 -6.14 18.70
CA LYS A 214 -4.95 -7.51 18.84
C LYS A 214 -3.63 -7.73 18.12
N VAL A 215 -3.33 -6.98 17.06
CA VAL A 215 -2.18 -7.21 16.18
C VAL A 215 -1.42 -5.93 15.88
N ARG A 216 -0.21 -5.82 16.42
CA ARG A 216 0.72 -4.72 16.16
C ARG A 216 1.73 -5.06 15.08
N PHE A 217 2.25 -4.02 14.41
CA PHE A 217 3.36 -4.20 13.49
C PHE A 217 4.61 -4.54 14.30
N GLU A 218 5.39 -5.49 13.79
CA GLU A 218 6.64 -5.94 14.40
C GLU A 218 7.69 -6.09 13.31
N VAL A 219 8.95 -5.94 13.68
CA VAL A 219 10.04 -6.28 12.77
C VAL A 219 10.04 -7.79 12.61
N PRO A 220 9.76 -8.34 11.42
CA PRO A 220 9.62 -9.77 11.26
C PRO A 220 10.95 -10.49 11.49
N PRO A 221 10.96 -11.72 12.02
CA PRO A 221 12.21 -12.46 12.27
C PRO A 221 12.91 -12.92 10.99
N ASN A 222 12.25 -12.83 9.83
CA ASN A 222 12.77 -13.22 8.52
C ASN A 222 12.82 -12.01 7.55
N LEU A 223 13.30 -12.22 6.33
CA LEU A 223 13.41 -11.21 5.27
C LEU A 223 12.06 -10.79 4.65
N MET A 224 10.94 -11.13 5.30
CA MET A 224 9.61 -10.67 4.90
C MET A 224 9.44 -9.18 5.22
N THR A 225 8.51 -8.53 4.52
CA THR A 225 8.07 -7.17 4.84
C THR A 225 7.14 -7.19 6.06
N GLU A 226 7.10 -6.09 6.81
CA GLU A 226 6.34 -5.97 8.05
C GLU A 226 4.82 -6.04 7.84
N ASP A 227 4.31 -5.55 6.71
CA ASP A 227 2.90 -5.60 6.33
C ASP A 227 2.40 -7.02 6.05
N THR A 228 3.20 -7.81 5.34
CA THR A 228 2.92 -9.21 5.07
C THR A 228 2.97 -10.00 6.37
N TYR A 229 3.96 -9.74 7.24
CA TYR A 229 4.04 -10.38 8.55
C TYR A 229 2.82 -10.08 9.42
N TRP A 230 2.44 -8.80 9.49
CA TRP A 230 1.27 -8.33 10.23
C TRP A 230 -0.01 -9.00 9.72
N SER A 231 -0.21 -9.03 8.40
CA SER A 231 -1.39 -9.65 7.78
C SER A 231 -1.51 -11.15 8.11
N LEU A 232 -0.40 -11.88 8.03
CA LEU A 232 -0.39 -13.32 8.35
C LEU A 232 -0.70 -13.56 9.83
N ARG A 233 -0.26 -12.69 10.73
CA ARG A 233 -0.63 -12.77 12.16
C ARG A 233 -2.11 -12.47 12.39
N ALA A 234 -2.65 -11.44 11.73
CA ALA A 234 -4.08 -11.14 11.80
C ALA A 234 -4.92 -12.35 11.35
N ARG A 235 -4.55 -12.98 10.24
CA ARG A 235 -5.24 -14.19 9.77
C ARG A 235 -5.12 -15.39 10.70
N LYS A 236 -3.97 -15.57 11.37
CA LYS A 236 -3.82 -16.63 12.38
C LYS A 236 -4.78 -16.45 13.57
N LEU A 237 -5.23 -15.22 13.83
CA LEU A 237 -6.26 -14.92 14.83
C LEU A 237 -7.69 -15.01 14.28
N GLY A 238 -7.88 -15.43 13.02
CA GLY A 238 -9.18 -15.61 12.39
C GLY A 238 -9.72 -14.38 11.64
N PHE A 239 -8.97 -13.27 11.59
CA PHE A 239 -9.40 -12.09 10.84
C PHE A 239 -9.39 -12.33 9.33
N LYS A 240 -10.38 -11.76 8.65
CA LYS A 240 -10.56 -11.87 7.19
C LYS A 240 -10.01 -10.63 6.49
N ILE A 241 -9.37 -10.87 5.34
CA ILE A 241 -8.77 -9.83 4.50
C ILE A 241 -9.39 -9.87 3.11
N ILE A 242 -9.89 -8.74 2.62
CA ILE A 242 -10.35 -8.59 1.23
C ILE A 242 -9.41 -7.66 0.46
N SER A 243 -8.92 -8.14 -0.68
CA SER A 243 -8.28 -7.32 -1.70
C SER A 243 -9.24 -7.04 -2.85
N ASP A 244 -9.40 -5.76 -3.17
CA ASP A 244 -10.34 -5.28 -4.19
C ASP A 244 -9.61 -4.94 -5.48
N PHE A 245 -9.70 -5.82 -6.47
CA PHE A 245 -9.06 -5.67 -7.78
C PHE A 245 -9.83 -4.75 -8.73
N GLY A 246 -11.00 -4.25 -8.34
CA GLY A 246 -11.62 -3.11 -8.99
C GLY A 246 -11.24 -1.78 -8.35
N LEU A 247 -10.56 -1.78 -7.20
CA LEU A 247 -9.92 -0.62 -6.58
C LEU A 247 -8.40 -0.66 -6.83
N MET A 248 -8.01 -0.45 -8.07
CA MET A 248 -6.60 -0.35 -8.45
C MET A 248 -6.05 1.02 -8.04
N VAL A 249 -5.10 1.05 -7.12
CA VAL A 249 -4.52 2.29 -6.60
C VAL A 249 -3.25 2.64 -7.37
N PRO A 250 -3.20 3.83 -8.00
CA PRO A 250 -1.97 4.35 -8.59
C PRO A 250 -0.85 4.47 -7.56
N HIS A 251 0.36 4.07 -7.97
CA HIS A 251 1.57 4.16 -7.17
C HIS A 251 2.55 5.10 -7.86
N TRP A 252 3.31 5.91 -7.10
CA TRP A 252 4.37 6.79 -7.60
C TRP A 252 5.28 6.11 -8.62
N GLY A 253 5.55 4.83 -8.39
CA GLY A 253 6.43 4.04 -9.21
C GLY A 253 5.86 3.77 -10.61
N PHE A 254 4.55 3.65 -10.82
CA PHE A 254 4.01 3.15 -12.09
C PHE A 254 2.59 3.66 -12.39
N LYS A 255 2.28 3.82 -13.68
CA LYS A 255 0.90 3.82 -14.16
C LYS A 255 0.63 2.57 -14.97
N LEU A 256 -0.53 1.96 -14.72
CA LEU A 256 -1.03 0.82 -15.49
C LEU A 256 -2.03 1.32 -16.53
N ILE A 257 -1.87 0.86 -17.76
CA ILE A 257 -2.93 0.86 -18.78
C ILE A 257 -3.31 -0.57 -19.05
N PHE A 258 -4.60 -0.87 -18.91
CA PHE A 258 -5.19 -2.13 -19.33
C PHE A 258 -5.55 -2.03 -20.83
N GLY A 259 -5.07 -3.00 -21.60
CA GLY A 259 -5.25 -3.11 -23.03
C GLY A 259 -6.34 -4.11 -23.40
N LYS A 260 -6.16 -4.84 -24.50
CA LYS A 260 -7.13 -5.81 -24.99
C LYS A 260 -7.30 -6.97 -23.99
N ASP A 261 -8.54 -7.30 -23.69
CA ASP A 261 -8.94 -8.52 -22.99
C ASP A 261 -9.32 -9.61 -24.00
N ASP A 262 -8.74 -10.80 -23.86
CA ASP A 262 -9.03 -11.97 -24.70
C ASP A 262 -9.98 -12.98 -24.03
N GLY A 263 -10.56 -12.61 -22.89
CA GLY A 263 -11.45 -13.45 -22.07
C GLY A 263 -10.70 -14.41 -21.14
N LYS A 264 -9.37 -14.49 -21.22
CA LYS A 264 -8.53 -15.22 -20.27
C LYS A 264 -7.56 -14.29 -19.54
N ARG A 265 -7.03 -13.32 -20.27
CA ARG A 265 -6.05 -12.36 -19.78
C ARG A 265 -6.24 -11.00 -20.44
N VAL A 266 -5.94 -9.96 -19.68
CA VAL A 266 -5.87 -8.58 -20.15
C VAL A 266 -4.41 -8.17 -20.29
N GLU A 267 -4.04 -7.59 -21.45
CA GLU A 267 -2.71 -7.00 -21.62
C GLU A 267 -2.55 -5.80 -20.66
N VAL A 268 -1.45 -5.74 -19.92
CA VAL A 268 -1.13 -4.62 -19.03
C VAL A 268 0.15 -3.94 -19.51
N LYS A 269 0.06 -2.64 -19.71
CA LYS A 269 1.21 -1.77 -19.96
C LYS A 269 1.53 -1.01 -18.69
N ALA A 270 2.64 -1.35 -18.07
CA ALA A 270 3.21 -0.55 -16.99
C ALA A 270 4.22 0.44 -17.58
N TYR A 271 4.01 1.72 -17.33
CA TYR A 271 4.94 2.76 -17.75
C TYR A 271 5.33 3.63 -16.57
N LEU A 272 6.62 3.96 -16.56
CA LEU A 272 7.16 5.06 -15.79
C LEU A 272 6.80 6.33 -16.56
N SER A 273 6.02 7.25 -15.99
CA SER A 273 5.80 8.53 -16.66
C SER A 273 7.14 9.25 -16.85
N ARG A 274 7.28 10.07 -17.89
CA ARG A 274 8.49 10.88 -18.12
C ARG A 274 8.87 11.68 -16.86
N ARG A 275 7.88 12.30 -16.21
CA ARG A 275 8.03 13.03 -14.94
C ARG A 275 8.56 12.14 -13.81
N MET A 276 8.10 10.89 -13.72
CA MET A 276 8.60 9.92 -12.73
C MET A 276 10.04 9.48 -13.03
N ASN A 277 10.39 9.30 -14.30
CA ASN A 277 11.77 8.99 -14.69
C ASN A 277 12.73 10.16 -14.41
N GLU A 278 12.32 11.39 -14.72
CA GLU A 278 13.09 12.61 -14.46
C GLU A 278 13.31 12.80 -12.96
N ARG A 279 12.24 12.77 -12.16
CA ARG A 279 12.34 12.85 -10.69
C ARG A 279 13.14 11.69 -10.08
N ARG A 280 13.01 10.46 -10.60
CA ARG A 280 13.84 9.33 -10.13
C ARG A 280 15.32 9.57 -10.41
N LYS A 281 15.65 10.14 -11.57
CA LYS A 281 17.03 10.51 -11.91
C LYS A 281 17.54 11.61 -10.98
N GLU A 282 16.75 12.66 -10.72
CA GLU A 282 17.07 13.71 -9.72
C GLU A 282 17.35 13.13 -8.33
N MET A 283 16.58 12.12 -7.90
CA MET A 283 16.79 11.43 -6.62
C MET A 283 18.07 10.57 -6.59
N GLU A 284 18.40 9.91 -7.70
CA GLU A 284 19.64 9.14 -7.83
C GLU A 284 20.86 10.08 -7.83
N ASP A 285 20.76 11.22 -8.52
CA ASP A 285 21.81 12.22 -8.63
C ASP A 285 22.03 12.98 -7.31
N SER A 286 20.96 13.25 -6.55
CA SER A 286 21.01 13.89 -5.23
C SER A 286 21.39 12.94 -4.07
N LYS A 287 21.61 11.64 -4.35
CA LYS A 287 21.88 10.58 -3.34
C LYS A 287 20.80 10.41 -2.27
N VAL A 288 19.62 11.01 -2.43
CA VAL A 288 18.46 10.88 -1.53
C VAL A 288 17.85 9.47 -1.62
N TYR A 289 18.01 8.80 -2.77
CA TYR A 289 17.56 7.42 -2.98
C TYR A 289 18.65 6.58 -3.63
N THR A 290 19.07 5.50 -2.97
CA THR A 290 19.84 4.44 -3.61
C THR A 290 18.89 3.30 -3.98
N PRO A 291 18.64 3.03 -5.27
CA PRO A 291 17.78 1.92 -5.67
C PRO A 291 18.26 0.61 -5.04
N VAL A 292 17.35 -0.17 -4.47
CA VAL A 292 17.64 -1.49 -3.87
C VAL A 292 18.39 -2.40 -4.85
N PHE A 293 18.16 -2.25 -6.16
CA PHE A 293 18.84 -2.99 -7.22
C PHE A 293 20.35 -2.68 -7.38
N LYS A 294 20.84 -1.51 -6.94
CA LYS A 294 22.28 -1.16 -6.97
C LYS A 294 23.07 -1.72 -5.76
N ARG A 295 22.41 -2.36 -4.78
CA ARG A 295 23.10 -3.02 -3.65
C ARG A 295 23.83 -4.32 -4.02
N LYS A 296 23.73 -4.83 -5.25
CA LYS A 296 24.57 -5.95 -5.75
C LYS A 296 26.00 -5.51 -6.16
N GLY A 297 26.59 -4.58 -5.42
CA GLY A 297 27.93 -4.03 -5.71
C GLY A 297 28.86 -3.87 -4.51
N LEU A 298 28.42 -4.16 -3.28
CA LEU A 298 29.28 -4.05 -2.10
C LEU A 298 29.60 -5.44 -1.51
N ASN A 299 30.88 -5.79 -1.65
CA ASN A 299 31.61 -6.86 -0.98
C ASN A 299 31.34 -8.32 -1.38
N ARG A 300 31.76 -8.69 -2.60
CA ARG A 300 32.59 -9.91 -2.73
C ARG A 300 34.05 -9.51 -2.49
N LYS A 301 34.48 -9.49 -1.23
CA LYS A 301 35.91 -9.66 -0.94
C LYS A 301 36.29 -11.00 -1.58
N LYS A 302 37.09 -10.96 -2.65
CA LYS A 302 37.87 -12.11 -3.08
C LYS A 302 38.72 -12.51 -1.88
N LYS A 303 38.43 -13.65 -1.26
CA LYS A 303 39.46 -14.39 -0.55
C LYS A 303 40.42 -14.88 -1.64
N VAL A 304 41.62 -14.30 -1.64
CA VAL A 304 42.83 -15.00 -2.06
C VAL A 304 43.26 -15.81 -0.86
#